data_AF-A0A1Q6L5N6-F1
#
_entry.id   AF-A0A1Q6L5N6-F1
#
_cell.length_a   1.000
_cell.length_b   1.000
_cell.length_c   1.000
_cell.angle_alpha   90.00
_cell.angle_beta   90.00
_cell.angle_gamma   90.00
#
_symmetry.space_group_name_H-M   'P 1'
#
loop_
_entity.id
_entity.type
_entity.pdbx_description
1 polymer ?
#
loop_
_entity_poly.entity_id
_entity_poly.type
_entity_poly.pdbx_seq_one_letter_code
_entity_poly.pdbx_strand_id
1 'polypeptide(L)'
;MNKQECKKYFKKAYKKIIEQNKNLNTKNIEFEMKNVAKEQLTEYIAYSKIAVNNMKSSGNLKITLKDLLAQIDILPKIYSKERAINVANKL
;
A
#
# COMPACT_ATOMS: atom_id res chain seq x y z
N MET A 1 -0.47 10.03 -11.26
CA MET A 1 -1.43 8.91 -11.47
C MET A 1 -1.68 8.77 -12.96
N ASN A 2 -1.34 7.62 -13.54
CA ASN A 2 -1.58 7.37 -14.96
C ASN A 2 -3.02 6.87 -15.22
N LYS A 3 -3.40 6.75 -16.50
CA LYS A 3 -4.75 6.31 -16.90
C LYS A 3 -5.13 4.93 -16.36
N GLN A 4 -4.18 4.01 -16.27
CA GLN A 4 -4.42 2.65 -15.76
C GLN A 4 -4.64 2.65 -14.25
N GLU A 5 -3.85 3.42 -13.51
CA GLU A 5 -4.00 3.62 -12.08
C GLU A 5 -5.36 4.25 -11.75
N CYS A 6 -5.77 5.29 -12.47
CA CYS A 6 -7.10 5.90 -12.28
C CYS A 6 -8.22 4.86 -12.38
N LYS A 7 -8.20 4.03 -13.46
CA LYS A 7 -9.18 2.96 -13.65
C LYS A 7 -9.14 1.91 -12.54
N LYS A 8 -7.95 1.55 -12.03
CA LYS A 8 -7.78 0.59 -10.93
C LYS A 8 -8.45 1.11 -9.65
N TYR A 9 -8.25 2.37 -9.30
CA TYR A 9 -8.80 2.97 -8.09
C TYR A 9 -10.31 3.14 -8.19
N PHE A 10 -10.81 3.60 -9.34
CA PHE A 10 -12.23 3.70 -9.61
C PHE A 10 -12.95 2.35 -9.48
N LYS A 11 -12.41 1.27 -10.07
CA LYS A 11 -12.98 -0.08 -9.95
C LYS A 11 -13.07 -0.55 -8.50
N LYS A 12 -12.01 -0.33 -7.71
CA LYS A 12 -11.99 -0.69 -6.28
C LYS A 12 -13.01 0.12 -5.48
N ALA A 13 -13.08 1.43 -5.72
CA ALA A 13 -14.04 2.31 -5.06
C ALA A 13 -15.49 1.90 -5.38
N TYR A 14 -15.79 1.68 -6.66
CA TYR A 14 -17.11 1.18 -7.09
C TYR A 14 -17.48 -0.12 -6.36
N LYS A 15 -16.56 -1.09 -6.30
CA LYS A 15 -16.80 -2.36 -5.59
C LYS A 15 -17.18 -2.13 -4.12
N LYS A 16 -16.47 -1.25 -3.40
CA LYS A 16 -16.78 -0.89 -2.00
C LYS A 16 -18.15 -0.23 -1.84
N ILE A 17 -18.55 0.63 -2.78
CA ILE A 17 -19.87 1.27 -2.76
C ILE A 17 -20.97 0.20 -2.82
N ILE A 18 -20.85 -0.75 -3.74
CA ILE A 18 -21.80 -1.86 -3.89
C ILE A 18 -21.79 -2.77 -2.66
N GLU A 19 -20.61 -3.19 -2.18
CA GLU A 19 -20.46 -4.05 -1.00
C GLU A 19 -21.06 -3.43 0.27
N GLN A 20 -21.08 -2.09 0.37
CA GLN A 20 -21.61 -1.35 1.52
C GLN A 20 -23.05 -0.84 1.30
N ASN A 21 -23.71 -1.22 0.21
CA ASN A 21 -25.04 -0.74 -0.17
C ASN A 21 -25.17 0.80 -0.18
N LYS A 22 -24.09 1.50 -0.56
CA LYS A 22 -24.08 2.96 -0.70
C LYS A 22 -24.68 3.36 -2.04
N ASN A 23 -25.35 4.50 -2.09
CA ASN A 23 -25.83 5.07 -3.36
C ASN A 23 -24.66 5.41 -4.29
N LEU A 24 -24.75 5.02 -5.56
CA LEU A 24 -23.76 5.38 -6.56
C LEU A 24 -23.93 6.84 -6.97
N ASN A 25 -23.12 7.73 -6.39
CA ASN A 25 -23.07 9.15 -6.72
C ASN A 25 -21.63 9.68 -6.65
N THR A 26 -21.42 10.90 -7.12
CA THR A 26 -20.10 11.52 -7.19
C THR A 26 -19.41 11.63 -5.82
N LYS A 27 -20.16 11.99 -4.77
CA LYS A 27 -19.64 12.12 -3.40
C LYS A 27 -19.13 10.79 -2.86
N ASN A 28 -19.91 9.71 -3.01
CA ASN A 28 -19.53 8.39 -2.54
C ASN A 28 -18.35 7.80 -3.33
N ILE A 29 -18.30 8.04 -4.65
CA ILE A 29 -17.14 7.67 -5.48
C ILE A 29 -15.88 8.39 -5.03
N GLU A 30 -15.95 9.71 -4.84
CA GLU A 30 -14.81 10.50 -4.39
C GLU A 30 -14.29 10.01 -3.02
N PHE A 31 -15.21 9.78 -2.08
CA PHE A 31 -14.89 9.28 -0.75
C PHE A 31 -14.21 7.91 -0.79
N GLU A 32 -14.78 6.93 -1.50
CA GLU A 32 -14.20 5.60 -1.58
C GLU A 32 -12.88 5.57 -2.35
N MET A 33 -12.71 6.40 -3.39
CA MET A 33 -11.41 6.53 -4.08
C MET A 33 -10.33 7.07 -3.14
N LYS A 34 -10.65 8.09 -2.32
CA LYS A 34 -9.75 8.61 -1.28
C LYS A 34 -9.40 7.54 -0.25
N ASN A 35 -10.38 6.75 0.20
CA ASN A 35 -10.13 5.67 1.15
C ASN A 35 -9.24 4.57 0.56
N VAL A 36 -9.51 4.12 -0.67
CA VAL A 36 -8.67 3.14 -1.37
C VAL A 36 -7.24 3.66 -1.49
N ALA A 37 -7.05 4.94 -1.80
CA ALA A 37 -5.74 5.55 -1.86
C ALA A 37 -5.03 5.57 -0.51
N LYS A 38 -5.75 5.97 0.55
CA LYS A 38 -5.21 5.98 1.92
C LYS A 38 -4.77 4.58 2.35
N GLU A 39 -5.60 3.56 2.12
CA GLU A 39 -5.28 2.18 2.46
C GLU A 39 -4.04 1.65 1.73
N GLN A 40 -3.93 1.94 0.43
CA GLN A 40 -2.77 1.52 -0.37
C GLN A 40 -1.50 2.28 0.04
N LEU A 41 -1.62 3.55 0.41
CA LEU A 41 -0.51 4.32 0.96
C LEU A 41 -0.02 3.74 2.29
N THR A 42 -0.93 3.37 3.20
CA THR A 42 -0.57 2.73 4.48
C THR A 42 0.20 1.42 4.25
N GLU A 43 -0.25 0.61 3.30
CA GLU A 43 0.44 -0.63 2.90
C GLU A 43 1.86 -0.34 2.38
N TYR A 44 2.03 0.62 1.48
CA TYR A 44 3.35 0.98 0.93
C TYR A 44 4.29 1.59 1.97
N ILE A 45 3.77 2.38 2.91
CA ILE A 45 4.55 2.87 4.05
C ILE A 45 5.02 1.71 4.92
N ALA A 46 4.15 0.73 5.18
CA ALA A 46 4.52 -0.44 5.96
C ALA A 46 5.66 -1.24 5.30
N TYR A 47 5.56 -1.53 4.00
CA TYR A 47 6.65 -2.20 3.27
C TYR A 47 7.94 -1.38 3.27
N SER A 48 7.84 -0.06 3.12
CA SER A 48 9.01 0.82 3.15
C SER A 48 9.71 0.80 4.52
N LYS A 49 8.95 0.85 5.62
CA LYS A 49 9.50 0.75 6.99
C LYS A 49 10.21 -0.58 7.22
N ILE A 50 9.59 -1.69 6.79
CA ILE A 50 10.18 -3.02 6.91
C ILE A 50 11.46 -3.12 6.08
N ALA A 51 11.46 -2.65 4.83
CA ALA A 51 12.64 -2.64 3.96
C ALA A 51 13.81 -1.90 4.61
N VAL A 52 13.57 -0.69 5.13
CA VAL A 52 14.60 0.10 5.82
C VAL A 52 15.12 -0.64 7.05
N ASN A 53 14.23 -1.21 7.87
CA ASN A 53 14.63 -1.95 9.07
C ASN A 53 15.46 -3.20 8.74
N ASN A 54 15.04 -3.98 7.74
CA ASN A 54 15.78 -5.16 7.30
C ASN A 54 17.19 -4.78 6.82
N MET A 55 17.30 -3.72 6.02
CA MET A 55 18.59 -3.27 5.49
C MET A 55 19.50 -2.66 6.56
N LYS A 56 18.95 -2.00 7.59
CA LYS A 56 19.73 -1.55 8.75
C LYS A 56 20.33 -2.72 9.53
N SER A 57 19.61 -3.83 9.60
CA SER A 57 20.04 -5.03 10.32
C SER A 57 20.85 -6.01 9.46
N SER A 58 21.09 -5.71 8.17
CA SER A 58 21.74 -6.64 7.24
C SER A 58 23.28 -6.60 7.25
N GLY A 59 23.89 -5.84 8.16
CA GLY A 59 25.35 -5.68 8.25
C GLY A 59 25.99 -4.93 7.08
N ASN A 60 25.18 -4.34 6.18
CA ASN A 60 25.68 -3.58 5.04
C ASN A 60 26.30 -2.25 5.48
N LEU A 61 27.52 -1.97 5.01
CA LEU A 61 28.23 -0.72 5.30
C LEU A 61 27.55 0.51 4.68
N LYS A 62 26.81 0.33 3.58
CA LYS A 62 26.04 1.36 2.90
C LYS A 62 24.76 0.77 2.33
N ILE A 63 23.64 1.39 2.66
CA ILE A 63 22.32 1.04 2.11
C ILE A 63 22.07 1.94 0.91
N THR A 64 21.77 1.36 -0.25
CA THR A 64 21.41 2.11 -1.47
C THR A 64 19.91 2.08 -1.72
N LEU A 65 19.44 3.03 -2.55
CA LEU A 65 18.05 3.03 -3.01
C LEU A 65 17.70 1.73 -3.74
N LYS A 66 18.64 1.18 -4.53
CA LYS A 66 18.45 -0.08 -5.25
C LYS A 66 18.15 -1.24 -4.30
N ASP A 67 18.83 -1.30 -3.16
CA ASP A 67 18.62 -2.35 -2.16
C ASP A 67 17.24 -2.26 -1.51
N LEU A 68 16.82 -1.03 -1.18
CA LEU A 68 15.50 -0.77 -0.61
C LEU A 68 14.37 -1.12 -1.59
N LEU A 69 14.52 -0.76 -2.87
CA LEU A 69 13.54 -1.10 -3.89
C LEU A 69 13.45 -2.62 -4.10
N ALA A 70 14.59 -3.32 -4.14
CA ALA A 70 14.63 -4.77 -4.24
C ALA A 70 13.94 -5.46 -3.04
N GLN A 71 14.12 -4.93 -1.83
CA GLN A 71 13.37 -5.41 -0.66
C GLN A 71 11.86 -5.20 -0.86
N ILE A 72 11.43 -4.00 -1.24
CA ILE A 72 10.01 -3.66 -1.44
C ILE A 72 9.35 -4.59 -2.48
N ASP A 73 10.05 -4.96 -3.56
CA ASP A 73 9.50 -5.86 -4.59
C ASP A 73 9.24 -7.29 -4.07
N ILE A 74 9.96 -7.72 -3.03
CA ILE A 74 9.86 -9.07 -2.46
C ILE A 74 8.85 -9.11 -1.29
N LEU A 75 8.75 -8.02 -0.52
CA LEU A 75 7.93 -7.99 0.70
C LEU A 75 6.45 -8.39 0.52
N PRO A 76 5.75 -8.04 -0.56
CA PRO A 76 4.37 -8.50 -0.81
C PRO A 76 4.22 -10.02 -0.93
N LYS A 77 5.30 -10.74 -1.27
CA LYS A 77 5.30 -12.22 -1.33
C LYS A 77 5.49 -12.86 0.05
N ILE A 78 6.03 -12.11 1.01
CA ILE A 78 6.34 -12.58 2.36
C ILE A 78 5.24 -12.18 3.35
N TYR A 79 4.74 -10.96 3.22
CA TYR A 79 3.75 -10.38 4.12
C TYR A 79 2.47 -10.03 3.36
N SER A 80 1.34 -10.56 3.85
CA SER A 80 0.04 -9.98 3.53
C SER A 80 -0.01 -8.51 4.00
N LYS A 81 -0.93 -7.73 3.42
CA LYS A 81 -1.15 -6.31 3.77
C LYS A 81 -1.28 -6.11 5.28
N GLU A 82 -2.15 -6.88 5.93
CA GLU A 82 -2.45 -6.74 7.36
C GLU A 82 -1.22 -7.07 8.21
N ARG A 83 -0.47 -8.12 7.82
CA ARG A 83 0.74 -8.53 8.53
C ARG A 83 1.85 -7.51 8.38
N ALA A 84 2.03 -6.93 7.18
CA ALA A 84 3.01 -5.89 6.92
C ALA A 84 2.74 -4.67 7.81
N ILE A 85 1.49 -4.20 7.87
CA ILE A 85 1.10 -3.05 8.71
C ILE A 85 1.37 -3.35 10.19
N ASN A 86 0.98 -4.53 10.67
CA ASN A 86 1.19 -4.92 12.07
C ASN A 86 2.67 -5.00 12.45
N VAL A 87 3.53 -5.54 11.58
CA VAL A 87 4.97 -5.59 11.82
C VAL A 87 5.55 -4.18 11.81
N ALA A 88 5.20 -3.36 10.81
CA ALA A 88 5.72 -2.01 10.67
C ALA A 88 5.34 -1.05 11.81
N ASN A 89 4.25 -1.32 12.54
CA ASN A 89 3.85 -0.55 13.72
C ASN A 89 4.62 -0.95 14.99
N LYS A 90 5.36 -2.06 14.97
CA LYS A 90 6.18 -2.57 16.09
C LYS A 90 7.67 -2.29 15.92
N LEU A 91 8.06 -1.72 14.79
CA LEU A 91 9.42 -1.23 14.49
C LEU A 91 9.58 0.19 15.03
#